data_AF-A0A6J6IBU9-F1
#
_entry.id   AF-A0A6J6IBU9-F1
#
_cell.length_a   1.000
_cell.length_b   1.000
_cell.length_c   1.000
_cell.angle_alpha   90.00
_cell.angle_beta   90.00
_cell.angle_gamma   90.00
#
_symmetry.space_group_name_H-M   'P 1'
#
loop_
_entity.id
_entity.type
_entity.pdbx_description
1 polymer ?
#
loop_
_entity_poly.entity_id
_entity_poly.type
_entity_poly.pdbx_seq_one_letter_code
_entity_poly.pdbx_strand_id
1 'polypeptide(L)'
;MPARMKRSFSLVALLIPATLLLTGCAEVSGFEEGVTSVNDASLSLWQGAWIAAGVVGVITLILILWPAMFHRLKKDSPEFPKQTQYNVPVEILYTVIPFIIVAVLFIYTLQAQNVITAKTTGPAHEVSVEGIQWSWQFGYTDAGPDAVVTGTPAQPPTLYLPQGEKVRFTITSNDVVHGFWIPAFMIQMQNLPGVTNKLEFTANKLGTYPGRCNILCGRNHTQMIFTVKVVTPSEYKSYLESLKASAA
;
A
#
# COMPACT_ATOMS: atom_id res chain seq x y z
N MET A 1 10.36 -58.47 -9.80
CA MET A 1 9.28 -57.58 -10.26
C MET A 1 8.35 -57.28 -9.09
N PRO A 2 7.92 -56.03 -8.81
CA PRO A 2 8.60 -54.76 -9.00
C PRO A 2 8.58 -53.87 -7.72
N ALA A 3 9.74 -53.45 -7.23
CA ALA A 3 9.90 -52.39 -6.23
C ALA A 3 9.76 -50.96 -6.83
N ARG A 4 9.04 -50.84 -7.96
CA ARG A 4 8.87 -49.59 -8.71
C ARG A 4 7.62 -48.78 -8.30
N MET A 5 6.79 -49.33 -7.40
CA MET A 5 5.44 -48.80 -7.12
C MET A 5 5.32 -47.93 -5.85
N LYS A 6 6.42 -47.74 -5.08
CA LYS A 6 6.41 -46.90 -3.87
C LYS A 6 6.86 -45.45 -4.08
N ARG A 7 7.44 -45.10 -5.23
CA ARG A 7 7.86 -43.72 -5.54
C ARG A 7 6.76 -42.87 -6.19
N SER A 8 5.78 -43.49 -6.84
CA SER A 8 4.66 -42.80 -7.49
C SER A 8 3.62 -42.26 -6.51
N PHE A 9 3.39 -42.94 -5.37
CA PHE A 9 2.46 -42.45 -4.33
C PHE A 9 2.96 -41.21 -3.60
N SER A 10 4.29 -41.00 -3.52
CA SER A 10 4.87 -39.85 -2.82
C SER A 10 4.74 -38.54 -3.59
N LEU A 11 4.63 -38.60 -4.93
CA LEU A 11 4.41 -37.42 -5.78
C LEU A 11 2.93 -37.02 -5.82
N VAL A 12 2.02 -37.99 -5.84
CA VAL A 12 0.56 -37.73 -5.80
C VAL A 12 0.12 -37.16 -4.44
N ALA A 13 0.74 -37.60 -3.34
CA ALA A 13 0.48 -37.06 -2.00
C ALA A 13 0.97 -35.62 -1.80
N LEU A 14 1.93 -35.13 -2.60
CA LEU A 14 2.39 -33.74 -2.58
C LEU A 14 1.56 -32.83 -3.51
N LEU A 15 0.95 -33.39 -4.55
CA LEU A 15 0.14 -32.64 -5.51
C LEU A 15 -1.22 -32.22 -4.95
N ILE A 16 -1.82 -33.01 -4.04
CA ILE A 16 -3.15 -32.71 -3.47
C ILE A 16 -3.13 -31.49 -2.51
N PRO A 17 -2.15 -31.32 -1.61
CA PRO A 17 -2.01 -30.08 -0.84
C PRO A 17 -1.69 -28.88 -1.73
N ALA A 18 -0.90 -29.08 -2.80
CA ALA A 18 -0.56 -28.02 -3.73
C ALA A 18 -1.77 -27.53 -4.53
N THR A 19 -2.66 -28.43 -4.97
CA THR A 19 -3.90 -28.04 -5.65
C THR A 19 -4.92 -27.41 -4.70
N LEU A 20 -4.99 -27.83 -3.44
CA LEU A 20 -5.80 -27.16 -2.40
C LEU A 20 -5.26 -25.76 -2.02
N LEU A 21 -3.94 -25.54 -2.11
CA LEU A 21 -3.31 -24.22 -1.96
C LEU A 21 -3.52 -23.32 -3.18
N LEU A 22 -3.68 -23.92 -4.38
CA LEU A 22 -3.92 -23.21 -5.65
C LEU A 22 -5.41 -22.92 -5.94
N THR A 23 -6.36 -23.53 -5.21
CA THR A 23 -7.80 -23.20 -5.33
C THR A 23 -8.19 -21.86 -4.70
N GLY A 24 -7.23 -21.13 -4.13
CA GLY A 24 -7.40 -19.74 -3.72
C GLY A 24 -7.32 -18.77 -4.90
N CYS A 25 -8.08 -19.00 -5.98
CA CYS A 25 -8.47 -17.93 -6.91
C CYS A 25 -9.59 -17.09 -6.25
N ALA A 26 -9.35 -16.63 -5.02
CA ALA A 26 -10.02 -15.45 -4.54
C ALA A 26 -9.30 -14.26 -5.19
N GLU A 27 -10.04 -13.23 -5.60
CA GLU A 27 -9.43 -11.92 -5.88
C GLU A 27 -8.37 -11.66 -4.81
N VAL A 28 -7.14 -11.34 -5.22
CA VAL A 28 -6.05 -11.02 -4.28
C VAL A 28 -6.34 -9.63 -3.69
N SER A 29 -7.48 -9.45 -3.04
CA SER A 29 -7.98 -8.13 -2.63
C SER A 29 -7.79 -7.96 -1.13
N GLY A 30 -6.57 -7.54 -0.76
CA GLY A 30 -6.32 -6.92 0.55
C GLY A 30 -6.89 -5.50 0.65
N PHE A 31 -7.22 -4.89 -0.48
CA PHE A 31 -7.86 -3.58 -0.62
C PHE A 31 -8.99 -3.67 -1.65
N GLU A 32 -10.01 -2.84 -1.47
CA GLU A 32 -11.10 -2.71 -2.44
C GLU A 32 -10.62 -1.96 -3.69
N GLU A 33 -11.04 -2.44 -4.87
CA GLU A 33 -10.69 -1.85 -6.16
C GLU A 33 -11.56 -0.62 -6.48
N GLY A 34 -11.06 0.30 -7.30
CA GLY A 34 -11.87 1.41 -7.81
C GLY A 34 -12.20 2.48 -6.78
N VAL A 35 -11.56 2.47 -5.60
CA VAL A 35 -11.84 3.45 -4.53
C VAL A 35 -11.25 4.82 -4.87
N THR A 36 -10.04 4.85 -5.46
CA THR A 36 -9.36 6.08 -5.90
C THR A 36 -8.45 5.82 -7.08
N SER A 37 -8.15 6.89 -7.84
CA SER A 37 -7.13 6.87 -8.89
C SER A 37 -5.75 6.35 -8.44
N VAL A 38 -5.36 6.57 -7.18
CA VAL A 38 -4.08 6.06 -6.64
C VAL A 38 -4.15 4.56 -6.35
N ASN A 39 -5.24 4.12 -5.74
CA ASN A 39 -5.51 2.70 -5.49
C ASN A 39 -5.50 1.92 -6.82
N ASP A 40 -6.16 2.43 -7.87
CA ASP A 40 -6.21 1.80 -9.18
C ASP A 40 -4.82 1.59 -9.81
N ALA A 41 -3.90 2.54 -9.59
CA ALA A 41 -2.52 2.45 -10.06
C ALA A 41 -1.61 1.58 -9.15
N SER A 42 -1.93 1.48 -7.85
CA SER A 42 -1.06 0.85 -6.85
C SER A 42 -1.43 -0.60 -6.58
N LEU A 43 -2.70 -0.97 -6.67
CA LEU A 43 -3.21 -2.26 -6.25
C LEU A 43 -2.66 -3.41 -7.10
N SER A 44 -2.63 -3.25 -8.42
CA SER A 44 -2.07 -4.24 -9.33
C SER A 44 -0.58 -4.49 -9.10
N LEU A 45 0.19 -3.43 -8.80
CA LEU A 45 1.61 -3.52 -8.43
C LEU A 45 1.78 -4.26 -7.11
N TRP A 46 0.96 -3.96 -6.11
CA TRP A 46 0.96 -4.65 -4.81
C TRP A 46 0.66 -6.14 -4.95
N GLN A 47 -0.40 -6.49 -5.67
CA GLN A 47 -0.77 -7.88 -5.93
C GLN A 47 0.34 -8.62 -6.68
N GLY A 48 0.89 -8.02 -7.74
CA GLY A 48 2.01 -8.60 -8.49
C GLY A 48 3.25 -8.83 -7.64
N ALA A 49 3.60 -7.87 -6.77
CA ALA A 49 4.73 -7.98 -5.85
C ALA A 49 4.54 -9.10 -4.82
N TRP A 50 3.34 -9.25 -4.24
CA TRP A 50 3.03 -10.34 -3.30
C TRP A 50 3.02 -11.71 -3.96
N ILE A 51 2.51 -11.81 -5.19
CA ILE A 51 2.57 -13.05 -5.96
C ILE A 51 4.04 -13.43 -6.22
N ALA A 52 4.85 -12.48 -6.69
CA ALA A 52 6.28 -12.71 -6.93
C ALA A 52 7.02 -13.12 -5.64
N ALA A 53 6.77 -12.42 -4.54
CA ALA A 53 7.34 -12.74 -3.23
C ALA A 53 6.88 -14.12 -2.73
N GLY A 54 5.61 -14.48 -2.93
CA GLY A 54 5.05 -15.78 -2.59
C GLY A 54 5.72 -16.92 -3.36
N VAL A 55 5.91 -16.76 -4.68
CA VAL A 55 6.62 -17.74 -5.53
C VAL A 55 8.06 -17.93 -5.06
N VAL A 56 8.81 -16.84 -4.85
CA VAL A 56 10.19 -16.90 -4.35
C VAL A 56 10.24 -17.52 -2.94
N GLY A 57 9.30 -17.17 -2.08
CA GLY A 57 9.18 -17.71 -0.73
C GLY A 57 8.94 -19.22 -0.72
N VAL A 58 8.04 -19.73 -1.56
CA VAL A 58 7.77 -21.17 -1.70
C VAL A 58 9.00 -21.91 -2.23
N ILE A 59 9.67 -21.39 -3.27
CA ILE A 59 10.90 -22.00 -3.80
C ILE A 59 11.97 -22.06 -2.70
N THR A 60 12.19 -20.96 -1.98
CA THR A 60 13.18 -20.88 -0.90
C THR A 60 12.85 -21.85 0.23
N LEU A 61 11.57 -21.95 0.61
CA LEU A 61 11.12 -22.88 1.63
C LEU A 61 11.37 -24.34 1.23
N ILE A 62 11.12 -24.70 -0.04
CA ILE A 62 11.44 -26.02 -0.57
C ILE A 62 12.94 -26.28 -0.49
N LEU A 63 13.78 -25.33 -0.91
CA LEU A 63 15.24 -25.46 -0.88
C LEU A 63 15.80 -25.64 0.54
N ILE A 64 15.12 -25.10 1.57
CA ILE A 64 15.50 -25.28 2.98
C ILE A 64 14.98 -26.60 3.54
N LEU A 65 13.68 -26.89 3.37
CA LEU A 65 13.03 -28.03 4.01
C LEU A 65 13.40 -29.36 3.33
N TRP A 66 13.61 -29.36 2.02
CA TRP A 66 13.90 -30.58 1.27
C TRP A 66 15.21 -31.26 1.70
N PRO A 67 16.36 -30.56 1.80
CA PRO A 67 17.57 -31.16 2.36
C PRO A 67 17.42 -31.55 3.83
N ALA A 68 16.75 -30.72 4.64
CA ALA A 68 16.55 -30.98 6.07
C ALA A 68 15.77 -32.27 6.33
N MET A 69 14.77 -32.58 5.50
CA MET A 69 13.95 -33.79 5.63
C MET A 69 14.54 -35.01 4.92
N PHE A 70 15.06 -34.85 3.70
CA PHE A 70 15.43 -35.98 2.85
C PHE A 70 16.93 -36.29 2.80
N HIS A 71 17.79 -35.34 3.21
CA HIS A 71 19.25 -35.47 3.12
C HIS A 71 19.93 -35.50 4.50
N ARG A 72 19.14 -35.66 5.58
CA ARG A 72 19.66 -35.80 6.94
C ARG A 72 20.23 -37.20 7.15
N LEU A 73 21.53 -37.28 7.46
CA LEU A 73 22.21 -38.52 7.85
C LEU A 73 21.68 -39.04 9.19
N LYS A 74 21.70 -40.37 9.35
CA LYS A 74 21.42 -41.03 10.64
C LYS A 74 22.56 -40.72 11.62
N LYS A 75 22.22 -40.64 12.91
CA LYS A 75 23.13 -40.24 14.00
C LYS A 75 24.45 -41.03 14.01
N ASP A 76 24.41 -42.32 13.67
CA ASP A 76 25.56 -43.24 13.78
C ASP A 76 26.13 -43.66 12.41
N SER A 77 25.92 -42.86 11.36
CA SER A 77 26.47 -43.14 10.04
C SER A 77 27.97 -42.76 9.97
N PRO A 78 28.85 -43.64 9.47
CA PRO A 78 30.27 -43.33 9.27
C PRO A 78 30.56 -42.51 8.00
N GLU A 79 29.53 -42.13 7.23
CA GLU A 79 29.67 -41.41 5.97
C GLU A 79 29.83 -39.90 6.19
N PHE A 80 30.83 -39.31 5.52
CA PHE A 80 31.03 -37.86 5.49
C PHE A 80 30.32 -37.24 4.27
N PRO A 81 29.80 -35.99 4.39
CA PRO A 81 29.19 -35.30 3.25
C PRO A 81 30.22 -35.02 2.16
N LYS A 82 29.78 -35.03 0.90
CA LYS A 82 30.62 -34.63 -0.24
C LYS A 82 31.03 -33.17 -0.08
N GLN A 83 32.34 -32.91 -0.09
CA GLN A 83 32.89 -31.55 -0.05
C GLN A 83 32.88 -30.96 -1.46
N THR A 84 31.95 -30.05 -1.71
CA THR A 84 31.86 -29.29 -2.97
C THR A 84 31.96 -27.81 -2.64
N GLN A 85 32.83 -27.07 -3.31
CA GLN A 85 33.05 -25.63 -3.00
C GLN A 85 32.38 -24.69 -3.99
N TYR A 86 32.40 -25.01 -5.29
CA TYR A 86 31.95 -24.08 -6.33
C TYR A 86 31.01 -24.77 -7.33
N ASN A 87 30.00 -24.04 -7.77
CA ASN A 87 29.14 -24.42 -8.88
C ASN A 87 28.78 -23.17 -9.68
N VAL A 88 29.75 -22.67 -10.44
CA VAL A 88 29.66 -21.41 -11.21
C VAL A 88 28.35 -21.29 -12.01
N PRO A 89 27.85 -22.33 -12.71
CA PRO A 89 26.55 -22.24 -13.40
C PRO A 89 25.37 -21.92 -12.47
N VAL A 90 25.31 -22.54 -11.29
CA VAL A 90 24.26 -22.26 -10.28
C VAL A 90 24.45 -20.87 -9.68
N GLU A 91 25.70 -20.45 -9.48
CA GLU A 91 26.04 -19.13 -8.96
C GLU A 91 25.57 -18.00 -9.88
N ILE A 92 25.76 -18.17 -11.19
CA ILE A 92 25.24 -17.25 -12.21
C ILE A 92 23.70 -17.25 -12.18
N LEU A 93 23.07 -18.43 -12.09
CA LEU A 93 21.62 -18.58 -12.12
C LEU A 93 20.94 -17.79 -10.98
N TYR A 94 21.35 -17.98 -9.74
CA TYR A 94 20.74 -17.28 -8.60
C TYR A 94 21.15 -15.81 -8.50
N THR A 95 22.11 -15.34 -9.30
CA THR A 95 22.49 -13.93 -9.37
C THR A 95 21.67 -13.20 -10.42
N VAL A 96 21.55 -13.78 -11.62
CA VAL A 96 20.86 -13.15 -12.77
C VAL A 96 19.34 -13.17 -12.58
N ILE A 97 18.77 -14.26 -12.07
CA ILE A 97 17.30 -14.36 -11.92
C ILE A 97 16.75 -13.27 -10.98
N PRO A 98 17.24 -13.09 -9.74
CA PRO A 98 16.76 -12.03 -8.86
C PRO A 98 16.98 -10.63 -9.44
N PHE A 99 18.09 -10.40 -10.15
CA PHE A 99 18.34 -9.14 -10.83
C PHE A 99 17.24 -8.82 -11.86
N ILE A 100 16.85 -9.79 -12.69
CA ILE A 100 15.77 -9.61 -13.67
C ILE A 100 14.44 -9.36 -12.97
N ILE A 101 14.12 -10.11 -11.90
CA ILE A 101 12.87 -9.92 -11.13
C ILE A 101 12.79 -8.48 -10.59
N VAL A 102 13.86 -7.99 -9.98
CA VAL A 102 13.92 -6.61 -9.45
C VAL A 102 13.82 -5.59 -10.58
N ALA A 103 14.51 -5.79 -11.70
CA ALA A 103 14.46 -4.87 -12.84
C ALA A 103 13.04 -4.72 -13.41
N VAL A 104 12.30 -5.82 -13.53
CA VAL A 104 10.89 -5.81 -13.99
C VAL A 104 10.00 -5.07 -13.00
N LEU A 105 10.08 -5.39 -11.70
CA LEU A 105 9.30 -4.71 -10.66
C LEU A 105 9.60 -3.21 -10.59
N PHE A 106 10.86 -2.84 -10.79
CA PHE A 106 11.30 -1.44 -10.81
C PHE A 106 10.64 -0.66 -11.96
N ILE A 107 10.59 -1.23 -13.17
CA ILE A 107 9.94 -0.58 -14.33
C ILE A 107 8.46 -0.30 -14.05
N TYR A 108 7.72 -1.29 -13.54
CA TYR A 108 6.30 -1.11 -13.18
C TYR A 108 6.12 -0.08 -12.07
N THR A 109 7.02 -0.06 -11.09
CA THR A 109 7.02 0.93 -10.00
C THR A 109 7.20 2.35 -10.53
N LEU A 110 8.15 2.57 -11.44
CA LEU A 110 8.38 3.88 -12.06
C LEU A 110 7.15 4.37 -12.84
N GLN A 111 6.50 3.48 -13.59
CA GLN A 111 5.29 3.83 -14.35
C GLN A 111 4.16 4.26 -13.41
N ALA A 112 3.89 3.48 -12.35
CA ALA A 112 2.87 3.81 -11.36
C ALA A 112 3.20 5.12 -10.62
N GLN A 113 4.45 5.32 -10.21
CA GLN A 113 4.90 6.54 -9.53
C GLN A 113 4.67 7.80 -10.40
N ASN A 114 5.00 7.74 -11.68
CA ASN A 114 4.80 8.87 -12.60
C ASN A 114 3.33 9.26 -12.72
N VAL A 115 2.41 8.28 -12.70
CA VAL A 115 0.97 8.55 -12.70
C VAL A 115 0.50 9.15 -11.38
N ILE A 116 0.92 8.58 -10.25
CA ILE A 116 0.49 9.01 -8.90
C ILE A 116 1.01 10.40 -8.54
N THR A 117 2.23 10.73 -8.97
CA THR A 117 2.88 12.00 -8.61
C THR A 117 2.57 13.14 -9.59
N ALA A 118 2.01 12.84 -10.77
CA ALA A 118 1.59 13.82 -11.75
C ALA A 118 0.60 14.83 -11.17
N LYS A 119 0.70 16.09 -11.61
CA LYS A 119 -0.15 17.20 -11.17
C LYS A 119 -0.64 17.97 -12.38
N THR A 120 -1.90 18.36 -12.37
CA THR A 120 -2.48 19.19 -13.43
C THR A 120 -2.02 20.65 -13.33
N THR A 121 -2.24 21.44 -14.37
CA THR A 121 -2.14 22.90 -14.27
C THR A 121 -3.52 23.46 -14.01
N GLY A 122 -3.72 24.18 -12.90
CA GLY A 122 -5.04 24.69 -12.49
C GLY A 122 -5.97 23.57 -11.96
N PRO A 123 -5.81 23.11 -10.71
CA PRO A 123 -6.70 22.10 -10.14
C PRO A 123 -8.12 22.64 -10.00
N ALA A 124 -9.12 21.78 -10.20
CA ALA A 124 -10.53 22.16 -10.06
C ALA A 124 -10.90 22.47 -8.60
N HIS A 125 -10.32 21.70 -7.66
CA HIS A 125 -10.47 21.87 -6.23
C HIS A 125 -9.12 21.87 -5.57
N GLU A 126 -8.94 22.77 -4.60
CA GLU A 126 -7.75 22.79 -3.74
C GLU A 126 -8.15 22.76 -2.26
N VAL A 127 -7.47 21.89 -1.51
CA VAL A 127 -7.67 21.70 -0.08
C VAL A 127 -6.32 21.80 0.61
N SER A 128 -6.20 22.67 1.61
CA SER A 128 -5.04 22.68 2.49
C SER A 128 -5.21 21.62 3.57
N VAL A 129 -4.15 20.86 3.84
CA VAL A 129 -4.08 19.85 4.89
C VAL A 129 -2.94 20.24 5.80
N GLU A 130 -3.29 20.72 6.98
CA GLU A 130 -2.34 21.18 7.96
C GLU A 130 -2.32 20.23 9.16
N GLY A 131 -1.15 19.63 9.39
CA GLY A 131 -0.87 18.85 10.58
C GLY A 131 -0.54 19.78 11.74
N ILE A 132 -1.38 19.78 12.76
CA ILE A 132 -1.19 20.53 14.00
C ILE A 132 -1.05 19.57 15.17
N GLN A 133 -0.61 20.07 16.33
CA GLN A 133 -0.32 19.22 17.48
C GLN A 133 -1.55 18.42 17.90
N TRP A 134 -1.52 17.13 17.58
CA TRP A 134 -2.53 16.14 17.91
C TRP A 134 -3.89 16.33 17.23
N SER A 135 -3.97 17.11 16.14
CA SER A 135 -5.18 17.17 15.32
C SER A 135 -4.89 17.60 13.87
N TRP A 136 -5.95 17.80 13.10
CA TRP A 136 -5.89 18.17 11.69
C TRP A 136 -6.70 19.43 11.43
N GLN A 137 -6.26 20.20 10.44
CA GLN A 137 -6.96 21.37 9.95
C GLN A 137 -7.08 21.27 8.43
N PHE A 138 -8.30 21.40 7.93
CA PHE A 138 -8.61 21.32 6.49
C PHE A 138 -9.17 22.65 6.00
N GLY A 139 -8.46 23.32 5.09
CA GLY A 139 -8.95 24.55 4.46
C GLY A 139 -9.46 24.28 3.05
N TYR A 140 -10.59 24.87 2.69
CA TYR A 140 -11.20 24.72 1.36
C TYR A 140 -11.12 26.05 0.61
N THR A 141 -10.16 26.18 -0.30
CA THR A 141 -9.93 27.46 -1.00
C THR A 141 -11.13 27.91 -1.83
N ASP A 142 -11.92 26.96 -2.34
CA ASP A 142 -13.14 27.22 -3.12
C ASP A 142 -14.25 27.86 -2.27
N ALA A 143 -14.16 27.68 -0.96
CA ALA A 143 -15.02 28.29 0.04
C ALA A 143 -14.49 29.63 0.59
N GLY A 144 -13.30 30.05 0.19
CA GLY A 144 -12.65 31.28 0.67
C GLY A 144 -11.48 31.00 1.61
N PRO A 145 -10.64 32.02 1.91
CA PRO A 145 -9.43 31.83 2.71
C PRO A 145 -9.72 31.43 4.16
N ASP A 146 -10.87 31.85 4.70
CA ASP A 146 -11.27 31.61 6.10
C ASP A 146 -12.10 30.33 6.27
N ALA A 147 -12.39 29.60 5.18
CA ALA A 147 -13.18 28.37 5.19
C ALA A 147 -12.34 27.18 5.66
N VAL A 148 -12.06 27.16 6.97
CA VAL A 148 -11.17 26.18 7.59
C VAL A 148 -11.88 25.38 8.66
N VAL A 149 -11.71 24.06 8.61
CA VAL A 149 -12.28 23.09 9.54
C VAL A 149 -11.16 22.53 10.42
N THR A 150 -11.13 22.97 11.67
CA THR A 150 -10.14 22.52 12.65
C THR A 150 -10.75 21.48 13.57
N GLY A 151 -10.07 20.34 13.67
CA GLY A 151 -10.44 19.27 14.58
C GLY A 151 -9.85 19.43 15.98
N THR A 152 -10.29 18.57 16.88
CA THR A 152 -9.63 18.31 18.16
C THR A 152 -9.52 16.80 18.38
N PRO A 153 -8.66 16.31 19.30
CA PRO A 153 -8.63 14.89 19.64
C PRO A 153 -10.00 14.32 20.07
N ALA A 154 -10.84 15.15 20.71
CA ALA A 154 -12.17 14.75 21.15
C ALA A 154 -13.22 14.82 20.03
N GLN A 155 -13.01 15.68 19.03
CA GLN A 155 -13.88 15.87 17.87
C GLN A 155 -13.04 15.89 16.59
N PRO A 156 -12.73 14.71 16.02
CA PRO A 156 -11.97 14.58 14.79
C PRO A 156 -12.61 15.36 13.63
N PRO A 157 -11.83 16.03 12.79
CA PRO A 157 -12.37 16.79 11.67
C PRO A 157 -12.79 15.84 10.54
N THR A 158 -13.73 16.31 9.71
CA THR A 158 -14.15 15.58 8.49
C THR A 158 -13.68 16.31 7.24
N LEU A 159 -12.92 15.61 6.42
CA LEU A 159 -12.52 15.98 5.07
C LEU A 159 -13.60 15.55 4.07
N TYR A 160 -14.18 16.48 3.33
CA TYR A 160 -15.16 16.23 2.28
C TYR A 160 -14.47 16.25 0.91
N LEU A 161 -14.76 15.28 0.07
CA LEU A 161 -14.22 15.16 -1.28
C LEU A 161 -15.36 14.93 -2.29
N PRO A 162 -15.37 15.63 -3.44
CA PRO A 162 -16.31 15.35 -4.51
C PRO A 162 -15.94 14.05 -5.24
N GLN A 163 -16.92 13.17 -5.43
CA GLN A 163 -16.73 11.94 -6.18
C GLN A 163 -16.39 12.23 -7.65
N GLY A 164 -15.37 11.55 -8.18
CA GLY A 164 -15.00 11.60 -9.59
C GLY A 164 -14.26 12.86 -10.01
N GLU A 165 -14.12 13.83 -9.10
CA GLU A 165 -13.41 15.09 -9.36
C GLU A 165 -12.02 15.06 -8.71
N LYS A 166 -11.06 15.69 -9.39
CA LYS A 166 -9.66 15.70 -8.97
C LYS A 166 -9.43 16.82 -7.95
N VAL A 167 -8.87 16.46 -6.80
CA VAL A 167 -8.58 17.40 -5.70
C VAL A 167 -7.07 17.49 -5.50
N ARG A 168 -6.56 18.73 -5.46
CA ARG A 168 -5.20 19.00 -5.04
C ARG A 168 -5.14 19.26 -3.55
N PHE A 169 -4.21 18.58 -2.88
CA PHE A 169 -3.91 18.78 -1.48
C PHE A 169 -2.59 19.51 -1.34
N THR A 170 -2.60 20.64 -0.64
CA THR A 170 -1.40 21.34 -0.19
C THR A 170 -1.16 20.97 1.26
N ILE A 171 -0.08 20.23 1.51
CA ILE A 171 0.17 19.49 2.76
C ILE A 171 1.32 20.14 3.52
N THR A 172 1.03 20.66 4.71
CA THR A 172 1.97 21.41 5.56
C THR A 172 1.86 20.98 7.03
N SER A 173 2.81 21.40 7.85
CA SER A 173 2.71 21.31 9.32
C SER A 173 3.27 22.57 9.97
N ASN A 174 2.67 22.94 11.11
CA ASN A 174 3.08 24.09 11.93
C ASN A 174 4.03 23.74 13.07
N ASP A 175 4.17 22.47 13.43
CA ASP A 175 4.82 22.05 14.66
C ASP A 175 5.87 20.95 14.44
N VAL A 176 5.43 19.73 14.17
CA VAL A 176 6.26 18.52 14.08
C VAL A 176 5.91 17.73 12.83
N VAL A 177 6.69 16.70 12.53
CA VAL A 177 6.35 15.84 11.39
C VAL A 177 5.08 15.04 11.68
N HIS A 178 4.12 15.09 10.76
CA HIS A 178 2.95 14.22 10.74
C HIS A 178 2.90 13.42 9.43
N GLY A 179 1.95 12.49 9.33
CA GLY A 179 1.74 11.74 8.10
C GLY A 179 0.27 11.72 7.70
N PHE A 180 -0.11 12.46 6.67
CA PHE A 180 -1.45 12.43 6.13
C PHE A 180 -1.65 11.11 5.37
N TRP A 181 -2.45 10.20 5.93
CA TRP A 181 -2.67 8.88 5.36
C TRP A 181 -4.15 8.52 5.30
N ILE A 182 -4.59 8.09 4.11
CA ILE A 182 -5.92 7.53 3.88
C ILE A 182 -5.72 6.07 3.41
N PRO A 183 -5.82 5.07 4.30
CA PRO A 183 -5.47 3.68 3.98
C PRO A 183 -6.24 3.10 2.80
N ALA A 184 -7.57 3.32 2.73
CA ALA A 184 -8.41 2.80 1.64
C ALA A 184 -8.00 3.34 0.26
N PHE A 185 -7.37 4.51 0.24
CA PHE A 185 -6.96 5.19 -0.98
C PHE A 185 -5.51 4.84 -1.36
N MET A 186 -4.81 4.04 -0.53
CA MET A 186 -3.40 3.66 -0.70
C MET A 186 -2.47 4.88 -0.87
N ILE A 187 -2.84 6.04 -0.31
CA ILE A 187 -2.08 7.29 -0.46
C ILE A 187 -1.67 7.85 0.89
N GLN A 188 -0.39 8.24 0.97
CA GLN A 188 0.19 8.92 2.11
C GLN A 188 1.15 10.02 1.66
N MET A 189 1.27 11.07 2.48
CA MET A 189 2.33 12.07 2.36
C MET A 189 2.67 12.62 3.74
N GLN A 190 3.95 12.86 3.99
CA GLN A 190 4.38 13.47 5.25
C GLN A 190 4.10 14.96 5.25
N ASN A 191 3.63 15.46 6.38
CA ASN A 191 3.51 16.89 6.67
C ASN A 191 4.79 17.30 7.40
N LEU A 192 5.61 18.13 6.76
CA LEU A 192 6.92 18.51 7.27
C LEU A 192 6.92 20.01 7.60
N PRO A 193 7.35 20.42 8.80
CA PRO A 193 7.53 21.84 9.10
C PRO A 193 8.48 22.52 8.10
N GLY A 194 8.05 23.65 7.54
CA GLY A 194 8.83 24.41 6.56
C GLY A 194 8.88 23.84 5.13
N VAL A 195 8.18 22.73 4.85
CA VAL A 195 8.11 22.14 3.50
C VAL A 195 6.65 22.01 3.07
N THR A 196 6.34 22.55 1.90
CA THR A 196 5.00 22.43 1.30
C THR A 196 4.97 21.25 0.34
N ASN A 197 4.39 20.14 0.79
CA ASN A 197 4.15 18.99 -0.07
C ASN A 197 2.84 19.16 -0.84
N LYS A 198 2.75 18.52 -2.01
CA LYS A 198 1.51 18.51 -2.81
C LYS A 198 1.16 17.10 -3.21
N LEU A 199 -0.10 16.73 -3.03
CA LEU A 199 -0.70 15.51 -3.58
C LEU A 199 -1.88 15.88 -4.46
N GLU A 200 -2.21 15.01 -5.42
CA GLU A 200 -3.37 15.21 -6.25
C GLU A 200 -3.95 13.85 -6.64
N PHE A 201 -5.23 13.65 -6.38
CA PHE A 201 -5.92 12.41 -6.73
C PHE A 201 -7.43 12.62 -6.84
N THR A 202 -8.10 11.64 -7.42
CA THR A 202 -9.56 11.55 -7.51
C THR A 202 -10.08 10.46 -6.59
N ALA A 203 -11.12 10.76 -5.82
CA ALA A 203 -11.89 9.79 -5.05
C ALA A 203 -13.07 9.28 -5.88
N ASN A 204 -13.12 7.98 -6.14
CA ASN A 204 -14.01 7.42 -7.15
C ASN A 204 -15.29 6.83 -6.55
N LYS A 205 -15.25 6.41 -5.28
CA LYS A 205 -16.35 5.70 -4.62
C LYS A 205 -16.93 6.51 -3.47
N LEU A 206 -18.26 6.70 -3.48
CA LEU A 206 -18.99 7.33 -2.38
C LEU A 206 -18.83 6.50 -1.10
N GLY A 207 -18.72 7.20 0.02
CA GLY A 207 -18.60 6.53 1.31
C GLY A 207 -17.88 7.36 2.36
N THR A 208 -17.67 6.73 3.50
CA THR A 208 -16.91 7.29 4.62
C THR A 208 -15.71 6.42 4.89
N TYR A 209 -14.52 7.02 4.86
CA TYR A 209 -13.24 6.33 5.02
C TYR A 209 -12.48 6.92 6.21
N PRO A 210 -11.75 6.09 6.97
CA PRO A 210 -10.91 6.58 8.06
C PRO A 210 -9.62 7.21 7.50
N GLY A 211 -9.25 8.36 8.02
CA GLY A 211 -7.94 8.98 7.87
C GLY A 211 -7.15 8.93 9.17
N ARG A 212 -5.83 8.80 9.08
CA ARG A 212 -4.96 8.63 10.26
C ARG A 212 -3.63 9.36 10.08
N CYS A 213 -3.00 9.71 11.20
CA CYS A 213 -1.58 10.00 11.25
C CYS A 213 -0.76 8.71 11.28
N ASN A 214 0.24 8.57 10.40
CA ASN A 214 1.13 7.39 10.38
C ASN A 214 2.61 7.70 10.65
N ILE A 215 2.93 8.95 11.01
CA ILE A 215 4.26 9.35 11.49
C ILE A 215 4.16 9.79 12.95
N LEU A 216 5.05 9.28 13.79
CA LEU A 216 5.07 9.56 15.22
C LEU A 216 5.27 11.06 15.48
N CYS A 217 4.23 11.71 16.04
CA CYS A 217 4.18 13.16 16.29
C CYS A 217 4.05 13.52 17.78
N GLY A 218 4.19 12.53 18.68
CA GLY A 218 4.19 12.73 20.12
C GLY A 218 3.12 11.95 20.87
N ARG A 219 2.76 12.42 22.08
CA ARG A 219 1.97 11.66 23.06
C ARG A 219 0.62 11.19 22.53
N ASN A 220 -0.13 12.05 21.85
CA ASN A 220 -1.47 11.72 21.34
C ASN A 220 -1.45 11.32 19.85
N HIS A 221 -0.33 10.80 19.34
CA HIS A 221 -0.19 10.39 17.94
C HIS A 221 -1.32 9.47 17.46
N THR A 222 -1.73 8.50 18.27
CA THR A 222 -2.80 7.54 17.91
C THR A 222 -4.19 8.17 17.86
N GLN A 223 -4.39 9.36 18.44
CA GLN A 223 -5.65 10.09 18.43
C GLN A 223 -5.77 11.03 17.24
N MET A 224 -4.74 11.16 16.41
CA MET A 224 -4.75 11.98 15.20
C MET A 224 -5.49 11.30 14.05
N ILE A 225 -6.76 11.05 14.27
CA ILE A 225 -7.70 10.52 13.29
C ILE A 225 -8.48 11.66 12.64
N PHE A 226 -8.95 11.42 11.43
CA PHE A 226 -9.90 12.27 10.74
C PHE A 226 -10.84 11.37 9.92
N THR A 227 -11.97 11.91 9.49
CA THR A 227 -12.92 11.19 8.64
C THR A 227 -12.85 11.75 7.24
N VAL A 228 -12.88 10.90 6.22
CA VAL A 228 -12.99 11.31 4.82
C VAL A 228 -14.38 10.94 4.33
N LYS A 229 -15.17 11.91 3.86
CA LYS A 229 -16.47 11.69 3.23
C LYS A 229 -16.37 11.98 1.75
N VAL A 230 -16.53 10.95 0.93
CA VAL A 230 -16.67 11.09 -0.52
C VAL A 230 -18.15 11.22 -0.81
N VAL A 231 -18.53 12.39 -1.31
CA VAL A 231 -19.92 12.81 -1.53
C VAL A 231 -20.16 13.13 -2.99
N THR A 232 -21.43 13.25 -3.38
CA THR A 232 -21.76 13.71 -4.74
C THR A 232 -21.26 15.15 -4.96
N PRO A 233 -20.94 15.56 -6.20
CA PRO A 233 -20.54 16.94 -6.48
C PRO A 233 -21.56 17.99 -6.01
N SER A 234 -22.86 17.68 -6.06
CA SER A 234 -23.92 18.53 -5.52
C SER A 234 -23.84 18.71 -4.01
N GLU A 235 -23.65 17.62 -3.26
CA GLU A 235 -23.49 17.69 -1.80
C GLU A 235 -22.20 18.40 -1.40
N TYR A 236 -21.12 18.18 -2.17
CA TYR A 236 -19.85 18.88 -1.96
C TYR A 236 -20.04 20.38 -2.13
N LYS A 237 -20.73 20.82 -3.18
CA LYS A 237 -21.04 22.24 -3.39
C LYS A 237 -21.86 22.82 -2.23
N SER A 238 -22.92 22.14 -1.78
CA SER A 238 -23.71 22.58 -0.62
C SER A 238 -22.88 22.66 0.66
N TYR A 239 -21.92 21.75 0.83
CA TYR A 239 -20.98 21.82 1.95
C TYR A 239 -20.03 23.02 1.84
N LEU A 240 -19.49 23.33 0.66
CA LEU A 240 -18.69 24.55 0.47
C LEU A 240 -19.50 25.82 0.75
N GLU A 241 -20.78 25.85 0.38
CA GLU A 241 -21.68 26.97 0.68
C GLU A 241 -21.94 27.14 2.19
N SER A 242 -22.06 26.04 2.94
CA SER A 242 -22.21 26.11 4.40
C SER A 242 -20.94 26.59 5.10
N LEU A 243 -19.76 26.23 4.58
CA LEU A 243 -18.48 26.76 5.05
C LEU A 243 -18.36 28.26 4.78
N LYS A 244 -18.72 28.72 3.57
CA LYS A 244 -18.78 30.16 3.23
C LYS A 244 -19.66 30.94 4.21
N ALA A 245 -20.84 30.40 4.51
CA ALA A 245 -21.79 31.06 5.40
C ALA A 245 -21.32 31.09 6.87
N SER A 246 -20.47 30.13 7.27
CA SER A 246 -19.94 30.05 8.64
C SER A 246 -18.65 30.85 8.82
N ALA A 247 -17.96 31.18 7.73
CA ALA A 247 -16.73 31.97 7.70
C ALA A 247 -16.96 33.49 7.49
N ALA A 248 -18.16 33.88 7.04
CA ALA A 248 -18.59 35.28 6.87
C ALA A 248 -19.18 35.87 8.16
#